data_AF-A0A915N1G8-F1
#
_entry.id   AF-A0A915N1G8-F1
#
_cell.length_a   1.000
_cell.length_b   1.000
_cell.length_c   1.000
_cell.angle_alpha   90.00
_cell.angle_beta   90.00
_cell.angle_gamma   90.00
#
_symmetry.space_group_name_H-M   'P 1'
#
loop_
_entity.id
_entity.type
_entity.pdbx_description
1 polymer ?
#
loop_
_entity_poly.entity_id
_entity_poly.type
_entity_poly.pdbx_seq_one_letter_code
_entity_poly.pdbx_strand_id
1 'polypeptide(L)'
;MQFNNNLFPDVSIDKASKINFMLVGVSIAGTWFVIYLHELINRSPKPLIKRLKASCFSILRKFVPSINKQIEEALNKTKEELIHSIHQYDKGLDFIREMPLKAINHESILKRIEYYQEMEGTFDYIKGRVSGTVYTNIDPNHMSILGEVFHKFAYSNPLHPDVFPAVRKMEAEIIKIVVSLFHGPEDAVGTVTTGGTESIILACLAARNFAFSKGINDPIIIVSVTAHAAFDKACSLLRIGIKHIPCDPITMRVDLKAMKRAINRKTCLLVGSAPNFPYGTIDDIPSIAQLGLDYSIPVHVDACLGGFVIAFSQDSPALSHIPIFDFRLPGVTSISCDTHKYGYAPKGTSTIIYRSTELLHHQYFAVTEWPGGIYATPTLPGSRAGLNIALTWSTLLYFGRQGYIERANLIATRTAQLADGDVISIKFLNDLRECCKQVCQLPDKGKNSKTAALYGMAAQIPDKTIIEEVAHLYLDACYSMPTKA
;
A
#
# COMPACT_ATOMS: atom_id res chain seq x y z
N MET A 1 -11.99 56.03 -66.19
CA MET A 1 -12.78 54.81 -66.40
C MET A 1 -13.26 54.32 -65.04
N GLN A 2 -14.54 54.52 -64.74
CA GLN A 2 -15.19 53.96 -63.55
C GLN A 2 -15.33 52.45 -63.75
N PHE A 3 -14.80 51.64 -62.83
CA PHE A 3 -15.13 50.22 -62.76
C PHE A 3 -16.14 49.99 -61.63
N ASN A 4 -17.23 49.37 -62.03
CA ASN A 4 -18.46 49.12 -61.30
C ASN A 4 -18.23 48.08 -60.19
N ASN A 5 -18.38 48.48 -58.92
CA ASN A 5 -18.48 47.57 -57.78
C ASN A 5 -19.93 47.12 -57.61
N ASN A 6 -20.34 46.03 -58.26
CA ASN A 6 -21.56 45.29 -57.89
C ASN A 6 -21.61 43.93 -58.60
N LEU A 7 -20.81 42.99 -58.13
CA LEU A 7 -20.80 41.62 -58.65
C LEU A 7 -20.80 40.55 -57.54
N PHE A 8 -21.39 40.82 -56.38
CA PHE A 8 -21.81 39.77 -55.44
C PHE A 8 -23.06 40.23 -54.68
N PRO A 9 -24.16 39.47 -54.67
CA PRO A 9 -25.33 39.80 -53.85
C PRO A 9 -24.96 39.68 -52.36
N ASP A 10 -25.48 40.59 -51.55
CA ASP A 10 -25.42 40.57 -50.08
C ASP A 10 -25.99 39.24 -49.54
N VAL A 11 -25.14 38.23 -49.45
CA VAL A 11 -25.42 37.05 -48.63
C VAL A 11 -25.19 37.48 -47.20
N SER A 12 -26.27 37.85 -46.51
CA SER A 12 -26.26 38.19 -45.09
C SER A 12 -25.44 37.17 -44.30
N ILE A 13 -24.28 37.58 -43.80
CA ILE A 13 -23.44 36.83 -42.84
C ILE A 13 -24.24 36.48 -41.57
N ASP A 14 -25.38 37.14 -41.37
CA ASP A 14 -26.28 36.96 -40.24
C ASP A 14 -27.10 35.64 -40.24
N LYS A 15 -27.14 34.92 -41.37
CA LYS A 15 -27.70 33.54 -41.40
C LYS A 15 -26.67 32.45 -41.12
N ALA A 16 -25.37 32.75 -41.24
CA ALA A 16 -24.27 31.83 -40.93
C ALA A 16 -23.76 32.00 -39.49
N SER A 17 -23.92 33.17 -38.87
CA SER A 17 -23.61 33.41 -37.44
C SER A 17 -24.56 32.69 -36.48
N LYS A 18 -25.74 32.29 -36.98
CA LYS A 18 -26.70 31.38 -36.32
C LYS A 18 -26.49 29.90 -36.66
N ILE A 19 -25.29 29.52 -37.14
CA ILE A 19 -24.73 28.17 -36.92
C ILE A 19 -24.21 28.14 -35.47
N ASN A 20 -25.07 28.50 -34.52
CA ASN A 20 -25.97 27.63 -33.77
C ASN A 20 -25.23 27.19 -32.51
N PHE A 21 -25.17 28.11 -31.53
CA PHE A 21 -24.75 27.80 -30.16
C PHE A 21 -25.46 26.55 -29.61
N MET A 22 -26.66 26.23 -30.12
CA MET A 22 -27.34 24.98 -29.86
C MET A 22 -26.58 23.77 -30.41
N LEU A 23 -26.02 23.83 -31.62
CA LEU A 23 -25.24 22.76 -32.23
C LEU A 23 -23.89 22.57 -31.53
N VAL A 24 -23.23 23.67 -31.13
CA VAL A 24 -22.03 23.65 -30.28
C VAL A 24 -22.39 23.08 -28.90
N GLY A 25 -23.49 23.52 -28.29
CA GLY A 25 -23.97 23.03 -26.99
C GLY A 25 -24.35 21.55 -27.03
N VAL A 26 -25.04 21.10 -28.09
CA VAL A 26 -25.38 19.68 -28.31
C VAL A 26 -24.13 18.86 -28.57
N SER A 27 -23.13 19.40 -29.29
CA SER A 27 -21.85 18.71 -29.50
C SER A 27 -21.06 18.58 -28.20
N ILE A 28 -20.93 19.66 -27.42
CA ILE A 28 -20.27 19.63 -26.12
C ILE A 28 -21.01 18.69 -25.16
N ALA A 29 -22.33 18.79 -25.06
CA ALA A 29 -23.14 17.92 -24.20
C ALA A 29 -23.10 16.46 -24.67
N GLY A 30 -23.10 16.22 -25.98
CA GLY A 30 -22.98 14.89 -26.58
C GLY A 30 -21.61 14.28 -26.34
N THR A 31 -20.53 15.03 -26.56
CA THR A 31 -19.16 14.59 -26.24
C THR A 31 -18.99 14.37 -24.75
N TRP A 32 -19.46 15.28 -23.90
CA TRP A 32 -19.46 15.12 -22.46
C TRP A 32 -20.26 13.89 -22.03
N PHE A 33 -21.44 13.66 -22.62
CA PHE A 33 -22.28 12.51 -22.33
C PHE A 33 -21.61 11.21 -22.78
N VAL A 34 -20.98 11.17 -23.95
CA VAL A 34 -20.23 10.00 -24.44
C VAL A 34 -19.01 9.73 -23.56
N ILE A 35 -18.25 10.76 -23.18
CA ILE A 35 -17.13 10.64 -22.23
C ILE A 35 -17.65 10.16 -20.89
N TYR A 36 -18.72 10.75 -20.36
CA TYR A 36 -19.36 10.35 -19.12
C TYR A 36 -19.87 8.91 -19.19
N LEU A 37 -20.50 8.49 -20.29
CA LEU A 37 -20.95 7.11 -20.49
C LEU A 37 -19.76 6.15 -20.61
N HIS A 38 -18.69 6.56 -21.29
CA HIS A 38 -17.48 5.77 -21.45
C HIS A 38 -16.75 5.62 -20.11
N GLU A 39 -16.61 6.70 -19.34
CA GLU A 39 -16.08 6.68 -17.97
C GLU A 39 -17.00 5.90 -17.04
N LEU A 40 -18.32 6.00 -17.23
CA LEU A 40 -19.26 5.15 -16.55
C LEU A 40 -18.89 3.71 -16.94
N ILE A 41 -19.06 3.25 -18.16
CA ILE A 41 -18.89 1.83 -18.51
C ILE A 41 -17.47 1.28 -18.21
N ASN A 42 -16.41 2.05 -18.45
CA ASN A 42 -15.04 1.50 -18.52
C ASN A 42 -14.11 1.84 -17.35
N ARG A 43 -14.44 2.82 -16.49
CA ARG A 43 -13.51 3.30 -15.45
C ARG A 43 -13.55 2.50 -14.14
N SER A 44 -14.58 1.68 -13.93
CA SER A 44 -14.76 0.92 -12.68
C SER A 44 -15.11 -0.55 -12.92
N PRO A 45 -14.42 -1.50 -12.25
CA PRO A 45 -14.76 -2.92 -12.33
C PRO A 45 -16.05 -3.29 -11.58
N LYS A 46 -16.69 -2.35 -10.85
CA LYS A 46 -17.93 -2.62 -10.10
C LYS A 46 -19.11 -2.86 -11.06
N PRO A 47 -20.01 -3.83 -10.77
CA PRO A 47 -21.23 -4.05 -11.57
C PRO A 47 -22.04 -2.77 -11.76
N LEU A 48 -22.59 -2.57 -12.96
CA LEU A 48 -23.34 -1.36 -13.32
C LEU A 48 -24.47 -1.06 -12.30
N ILE A 49 -25.18 -2.08 -11.84
CA ILE A 49 -26.26 -1.95 -10.83
C ILE A 49 -25.74 -1.35 -9.52
N LYS A 50 -24.58 -1.78 -9.01
CA LYS A 50 -24.01 -1.22 -7.77
C LYS A 50 -23.67 0.25 -7.93
N ARG A 51 -23.24 0.64 -9.13
CA ARG A 51 -22.82 2.00 -9.46
C ARG A 51 -24.01 2.92 -9.67
N LEU A 52 -25.05 2.42 -10.32
CA LEU A 52 -26.34 3.09 -10.40
C LEU A 52 -26.93 3.29 -9.00
N LYS A 53 -26.94 2.26 -8.15
CA LYS A 53 -27.37 2.38 -6.74
C LYS A 53 -26.57 3.44 -5.97
N ALA A 54 -25.24 3.43 -6.08
CA ALA A 54 -24.39 4.44 -5.45
C ALA A 54 -24.65 5.85 -6.01
N SER A 55 -24.84 5.98 -7.33
CA SER A 55 -25.15 7.26 -7.96
C SER A 55 -26.52 7.80 -7.54
N CYS A 56 -27.55 6.95 -7.53
CA CYS A 56 -28.88 7.29 -7.04
C CYS A 56 -28.83 7.71 -5.56
N PHE A 57 -28.11 6.95 -4.73
CA PHE A 57 -27.94 7.29 -3.32
C PHE A 57 -27.20 8.61 -3.13
N SER A 58 -26.12 8.86 -3.89
CA SER A 58 -25.37 10.12 -3.88
C SER A 58 -26.23 11.31 -4.33
N ILE A 59 -27.07 11.13 -5.36
CA ILE A 59 -28.06 12.12 -5.80
C ILE A 59 -29.08 12.38 -4.68
N LEU A 60 -29.66 11.34 -4.08
CA LEU A 60 -30.60 11.49 -2.96
C LEU A 60 -29.96 12.23 -1.78
N ARG A 61 -28.74 11.86 -1.40
CA ARG A 61 -27.95 12.55 -0.38
C ARG A 61 -27.76 14.03 -0.73
N LYS A 62 -27.44 14.37 -1.98
CA LYS A 62 -27.16 15.74 -2.42
C LYS A 62 -28.42 16.62 -2.50
N PHE A 63 -29.54 16.04 -2.97
CA PHE A 63 -30.74 16.81 -3.32
C PHE A 63 -31.89 16.69 -2.31
N VAL A 64 -31.79 15.80 -1.31
CA VAL A 64 -32.79 15.69 -0.23
C VAL A 64 -32.20 16.22 1.07
N PRO A 65 -32.53 17.47 1.49
CA PRO A 65 -31.90 18.11 2.65
C PRO A 65 -32.07 17.35 3.96
N SER A 66 -33.20 16.67 4.17
CA SER A 66 -33.45 15.89 5.39
C SER A 66 -32.52 14.67 5.51
N ILE A 67 -32.24 13.99 4.40
CA ILE A 67 -31.29 12.87 4.35
C ILE A 67 -29.87 13.38 4.61
N ASN A 68 -29.49 14.50 3.97
CA ASN A 68 -28.17 15.07 4.19
C ASN A 68 -27.96 15.46 5.66
N LYS A 69 -28.93 16.15 6.26
CA LYS A 69 -28.89 16.55 7.67
C LYS A 69 -28.72 15.35 8.61
N GLN A 70 -29.46 14.26 8.38
CA GLN A 70 -29.33 13.03 9.18
C GLN A 70 -27.93 12.40 9.06
N ILE A 71 -27.37 12.40 7.85
CA ILE A 71 -26.00 11.88 7.62
C ILE A 71 -24.97 12.77 8.31
N GLU A 72 -25.09 14.10 8.19
CA GLU A 72 -24.20 15.05 8.88
C GLU A 72 -24.27 14.91 10.40
N GLU A 73 -25.46 14.78 10.98
CA GLU A 73 -25.64 14.53 12.41
C GLU A 73 -24.97 13.22 12.84
N ALA A 74 -25.13 12.15 12.05
CA ALA A 74 -24.48 10.86 12.32
C ALA A 74 -22.95 10.93 12.20
N LEU A 75 -22.43 11.64 11.21
CA LEU A 75 -20.99 11.86 11.04
C LEU A 75 -20.39 12.70 12.16
N ASN A 76 -21.08 13.75 12.62
CA ASN A 76 -20.66 14.56 13.75
C ASN A 76 -20.58 13.74 15.04
N LYS A 77 -21.61 12.92 15.31
CA LYS A 77 -21.57 11.99 16.45
C LYS A 77 -20.41 11.00 16.32
N THR A 78 -20.22 10.43 15.13
CA THR A 78 -19.10 9.51 14.86
C THR A 78 -17.76 10.19 15.11
N LYS A 79 -17.59 11.46 14.70
CA LYS A 79 -16.39 12.26 14.95
C LYS A 79 -16.10 12.39 16.45
N GLU A 80 -17.09 12.75 17.26
CA GLU A 80 -16.93 12.88 18.71
C GLU A 80 -16.52 11.54 19.35
N GLU A 81 -17.16 10.44 18.95
CA GLU A 81 -16.83 9.09 19.43
C GLU A 81 -15.40 8.67 19.04
N LEU A 82 -14.96 8.99 17.82
CA LEU A 82 -13.60 8.71 17.35
C LEU A 82 -12.55 9.51 18.10
N ILE A 83 -12.78 10.82 18.30
CA ILE A 83 -11.91 11.68 19.11
C ILE A 83 -11.80 11.11 20.53
N HIS A 84 -12.93 10.78 21.17
CA HIS A 84 -12.91 10.18 22.50
C HIS A 84 -12.15 8.84 22.51
N SER A 85 -12.39 7.97 21.52
CA SER A 85 -11.75 6.66 21.44
C SER A 85 -10.23 6.72 21.20
N ILE A 86 -9.73 7.72 20.48
CA ILE A 86 -8.29 7.90 20.24
C ILE A 86 -7.64 8.55 21.47
N HIS A 87 -8.25 9.62 21.99
CA HIS A 87 -7.65 10.42 23.06
C HIS A 87 -7.90 9.89 24.48
N GLN A 88 -8.68 8.81 24.65
CA GLN A 88 -8.83 8.15 25.95
C GLN A 88 -7.50 7.66 26.56
N TYR A 89 -6.45 7.52 25.73
CA TYR A 89 -5.12 7.10 26.13
C TYR A 89 -4.19 8.26 26.52
N ASP A 90 -4.54 9.51 26.18
CA ASP A 90 -3.73 10.71 26.45
C ASP A 90 -3.89 11.22 27.90
N LYS A 91 -3.73 10.31 28.88
CA LYS A 91 -4.03 10.58 30.29
C LYS A 91 -2.82 11.09 31.05
N GLY A 92 -2.76 12.39 31.33
CA GLY A 92 -1.77 12.97 32.25
C GLY A 92 -1.20 14.27 31.73
N LEU A 93 -0.28 14.21 30.77
CA LEU A 93 0.35 15.41 30.20
C LEU A 93 -0.55 16.08 29.15
N ASP A 94 -0.62 17.41 29.22
CA ASP A 94 -1.29 18.20 28.18
C ASP A 94 -0.48 18.21 26.87
N PHE A 95 -1.19 18.36 25.76
CA PHE A 95 -0.57 18.57 24.45
C PHE A 95 0.31 19.83 24.43
N ILE A 96 1.50 19.71 23.86
CA ILE A 96 2.35 20.85 23.55
C ILE A 96 1.80 21.47 22.26
N ARG A 97 1.16 22.64 22.37
CA ARG A 97 0.55 23.35 21.24
C ARG A 97 1.48 24.36 20.58
N GLU A 98 2.48 24.82 21.34
CA GLU A 98 3.42 25.86 20.93
C GLU A 98 4.84 25.45 21.30
N MET A 99 5.81 25.97 20.54
CA MET A 99 7.22 25.79 20.88
C MET A 99 7.51 26.45 22.24
N PRO A 100 8.22 25.77 23.15
CA PRO A 100 8.51 26.34 24.46
C PRO A 100 9.42 27.58 24.33
N LEU A 101 9.12 28.65 25.06
CA LEU A 101 9.89 29.91 25.03
C LEU A 101 11.36 29.73 25.41
N LYS A 102 11.67 28.73 26.22
CA LYS A 102 13.03 28.34 26.61
C LYS A 102 13.21 26.85 26.37
N ALA A 103 14.44 26.43 26.08
CA ALA A 103 14.77 25.03 25.96
C ALA A 103 14.39 24.27 27.25
N ILE A 104 13.71 23.13 27.07
CA ILE A 104 13.43 22.19 28.15
C ILE A 104 14.71 21.41 28.43
N ASN A 105 15.06 21.22 29.70
CA ASN A 105 16.28 20.51 30.06
C ASN A 105 16.19 19.00 29.73
N HIS A 106 17.35 18.36 29.64
CA HIS A 106 17.50 16.95 29.27
C HIS A 106 16.64 16.02 30.13
N GLU A 107 16.69 16.15 31.46
CA GLU A 107 15.93 15.30 32.40
C GLU A 107 14.42 15.43 32.18
N SER A 108 13.93 16.64 31.94
CA SER A 108 12.50 16.89 31.70
C SER A 108 12.03 16.32 30.37
N ILE A 109 12.89 16.31 29.34
CA ILE A 109 12.60 15.63 28.07
C ILE A 109 12.53 14.13 28.28
N LEU A 110 13.51 13.53 28.97
CA LEU A 110 13.54 12.09 29.23
C LEU A 110 12.33 11.63 30.05
N LYS A 111 11.99 12.32 31.14
CA LYS A 111 10.77 12.02 31.94
C LYS A 111 9.50 12.04 31.10
N ARG A 112 9.43 12.95 30.12
CA ARG A 112 8.28 13.03 29.21
C ARG A 112 8.25 11.87 28.21
N ILE A 113 9.40 11.44 27.72
CA ILE A 113 9.52 10.25 26.87
C ILE A 113 9.13 8.99 27.65
N GLU A 114 9.64 8.82 28.88
CA GLU A 114 9.28 7.71 29.77
C GLU A 114 7.77 7.64 29.98
N TYR A 115 7.16 8.77 30.30
CA TYR A 115 5.70 8.87 30.41
C TYR A 115 4.98 8.48 29.10
N TYR A 116 5.47 8.90 27.92
CA TYR A 116 4.88 8.49 26.64
C TYR A 116 5.08 7.00 26.32
N GLN A 117 6.16 6.39 26.81
CA GLN A 117 6.38 4.95 26.69
C GLN A 117 5.48 4.15 27.64
N GLU A 118 5.14 4.71 28.79
CA GLU A 118 4.19 4.14 29.75
C GLU A 118 2.72 4.32 29.35
N MET A 119 2.42 5.09 28.29
CA MET A 119 1.06 5.19 27.76
C MET A 119 0.59 3.82 27.26
N GLU A 120 -0.25 3.17 28.06
CA GLU A 120 -0.85 1.88 27.72
C GLU A 120 -1.90 2.05 26.62
N GLY A 121 -1.51 1.71 25.39
CA GLY A 121 -2.48 1.46 24.33
C GLY A 121 -3.40 0.29 24.66
N THR A 122 -4.42 0.05 23.83
CA THR A 122 -5.41 -1.02 24.05
C THR A 122 -4.79 -2.42 24.15
N PHE A 123 -3.64 -2.66 23.52
CA PHE A 123 -3.06 -3.99 23.36
C PHE A 123 -1.58 -4.06 23.72
N ASP A 124 -1.25 -5.04 24.57
CA ASP A 124 0.12 -5.40 24.92
C ASP A 124 0.74 -6.29 23.83
N TYR A 125 1.60 -5.69 22.99
CA TYR A 125 2.28 -6.40 21.91
C TYR A 125 3.41 -7.32 22.41
N ILE A 126 4.00 -7.04 23.57
CA ILE A 126 5.10 -7.84 24.15
C ILE A 126 4.59 -9.22 24.54
N LYS A 127 3.34 -9.31 25.01
CA LYS A 127 2.68 -10.58 25.34
C LYS A 127 2.21 -11.39 24.11
N GLY A 128 2.53 -10.98 22.89
CA GLY A 128 2.20 -11.71 21.66
C GLY A 128 0.70 -11.76 21.34
N ARG A 129 -0.06 -10.73 21.75
CA ARG A 129 -1.52 -10.63 21.54
C ARG A 129 -1.93 -9.73 20.38
N VAL A 130 -0.96 -9.26 19.61
CA VAL A 130 -1.19 -8.35 18.48
C VAL A 130 -0.74 -9.05 17.20
N SER A 131 -1.65 -9.17 16.24
CA SER A 131 -1.34 -9.76 14.93
C SER A 131 -0.38 -8.85 14.16
N GLY A 132 0.69 -9.43 13.61
CA GLY A 132 1.73 -8.69 12.89
C GLY A 132 2.35 -7.60 13.76
N THR A 133 2.29 -6.35 13.32
CA THR A 133 2.73 -5.14 14.04
C THR A 133 4.23 -5.13 14.41
N VAL A 134 4.64 -5.92 15.40
CA VAL A 134 6.03 -6.14 15.82
C VAL A 134 6.45 -7.55 15.42
N TYR A 135 7.44 -7.65 14.55
CA TYR A 135 7.84 -8.93 13.93
C TYR A 135 9.03 -9.61 14.61
N THR A 136 9.67 -8.95 15.58
CA THR A 136 10.85 -9.45 16.29
C THR A 136 10.50 -9.83 17.73
N ASN A 137 11.32 -10.68 18.34
CA ASN A 137 11.25 -11.03 19.75
C ASN A 137 11.98 -10.03 20.67
N ILE A 138 12.45 -8.90 20.13
CA ILE A 138 13.15 -7.83 20.88
C ILE A 138 14.34 -8.41 21.64
N ASP A 139 15.18 -9.14 20.90
CA ASP A 139 16.41 -9.73 21.43
C ASP A 139 17.31 -8.64 22.04
N PRO A 140 17.70 -8.74 23.34
CA PRO A 140 18.51 -7.72 24.00
C PRO A 140 19.85 -7.44 23.31
N ASN A 141 20.50 -8.46 22.74
CA ASN A 141 21.77 -8.30 22.04
C ASN A 141 21.57 -7.55 20.71
N HIS A 142 20.51 -7.90 19.98
CA HIS A 142 20.12 -7.15 18.77
C HIS A 142 19.81 -5.69 19.10
N MET A 143 19.01 -5.45 20.15
CA MET A 143 18.66 -4.10 20.60
C MET A 143 19.88 -3.27 21.01
N SER A 144 20.85 -3.88 21.69
CA SER A 144 22.12 -3.20 22.04
C SER A 144 22.88 -2.74 20.79
N ILE A 145 23.03 -3.62 19.80
CA ILE A 145 23.68 -3.28 18.52
C ILE A 145 22.93 -2.16 17.82
N LEU A 146 21.60 -2.22 17.77
CA LEU A 146 20.79 -1.18 17.14
C LEU A 146 20.94 0.18 17.83
N GLY A 147 21.07 0.21 19.17
CA GLY A 147 21.33 1.43 19.92
C GLY A 147 22.68 2.07 19.56
N GLU A 148 23.73 1.27 19.43
CA GLU A 148 25.05 1.76 19.00
C GLU A 148 25.05 2.25 17.55
N VAL A 149 24.37 1.53 16.65
CA VAL A 149 24.21 1.92 15.25
C VAL A 149 23.43 3.24 15.16
N PHE A 150 22.39 3.41 16.00
CA PHE A 150 21.63 4.65 16.07
C PHE A 150 22.52 5.85 16.35
N HIS A 151 23.34 5.77 17.38
CA HIS A 151 24.26 6.84 17.77
C HIS A 151 25.23 7.23 16.64
N LYS A 152 25.68 6.25 15.84
CA LYS A 152 26.67 6.48 14.76
C LYS A 152 26.06 7.07 13.50
N PHE A 153 24.80 6.77 13.17
CA PHE A 153 24.21 7.06 11.86
C PHE A 153 22.99 8.00 11.90
N ALA A 154 22.61 8.53 13.06
CA ALA A 154 21.42 9.39 13.24
C ALA A 154 21.31 10.55 12.25
N TYR A 155 22.45 11.14 11.83
CA TYR A 155 22.50 12.28 10.91
C TYR A 155 22.89 11.93 9.46
N SER A 156 23.04 10.64 9.15
CA SER A 156 23.43 10.23 7.80
C SER A 156 22.29 10.42 6.80
N ASN A 157 22.60 11.01 5.64
CA ASN A 157 21.64 11.26 4.56
C ASN A 157 22.20 10.73 3.22
N PRO A 158 21.64 9.63 2.66
CA PRO A 158 22.17 9.02 1.44
C PRO A 158 21.94 9.86 0.17
N LEU A 159 21.27 11.02 0.27
CA LEU A 159 21.28 12.03 -0.80
C LEU A 159 22.69 12.57 -1.10
N HIS A 160 23.58 12.54 -0.11
CA HIS A 160 24.97 13.00 -0.21
C HIS A 160 25.93 11.82 -0.09
N PRO A 161 26.07 10.97 -1.13
CA PRO A 161 26.90 9.77 -1.08
C PRO A 161 28.41 10.06 -0.97
N ASP A 162 28.83 11.26 -1.32
CA ASP A 162 30.17 11.81 -1.14
C ASP A 162 30.46 12.13 0.35
N VAL A 163 29.46 12.60 1.09
CA VAL A 163 29.56 12.87 2.54
C VAL A 163 29.32 11.60 3.36
N PHE A 164 28.38 10.75 2.93
CA PHE A 164 27.98 9.53 3.64
C PHE A 164 28.20 8.25 2.80
N PRO A 165 29.44 7.94 2.37
CA PRO A 165 29.71 6.78 1.51
C PRO A 165 29.41 5.45 2.21
N ALA A 166 29.46 5.42 3.55
CA ALA A 166 29.18 4.23 4.36
C ALA A 166 27.72 3.75 4.19
N VAL A 167 26.74 4.64 4.34
CA VAL A 167 25.31 4.24 4.19
C VAL A 167 24.98 3.93 2.73
N ARG A 168 25.61 4.62 1.77
CA ARG A 168 25.51 4.23 0.36
C ARG A 168 26.00 2.80 0.15
N LYS A 169 27.10 2.39 0.80
CA LYS A 169 27.63 1.01 0.75
C LYS A 169 26.69 -0.01 1.36
N MET A 170 26.20 0.27 2.56
CA MET A 170 25.22 -0.58 3.22
C MET A 170 23.95 -0.75 2.37
N GLU A 171 23.46 0.31 1.73
CA GLU A 171 22.28 0.25 0.85
C GLU A 171 22.49 -0.72 -0.32
N ALA A 172 23.63 -0.64 -1.01
CA ALA A 172 23.94 -1.55 -2.10
C ALA A 172 24.11 -3.00 -1.64
N GLU A 173 24.69 -3.21 -0.46
CA GLU A 173 24.84 -4.55 0.13
C GLU A 173 23.49 -5.15 0.52
N ILE A 174 22.58 -4.37 1.12
CA ILE A 174 21.19 -4.80 1.37
C ILE A 174 20.54 -5.28 0.08
N ILE A 175 20.64 -4.48 -1.00
CA ILE A 175 20.03 -4.85 -2.28
C ILE A 175 20.64 -6.13 -2.83
N LYS A 176 21.96 -6.31 -2.77
CA LYS A 176 22.58 -7.57 -3.25
C LYS A 176 22.23 -8.77 -2.38
N ILE A 177 22.11 -8.62 -1.05
CA ILE A 177 21.60 -9.69 -0.16
C ILE A 177 20.19 -10.10 -0.58
N VAL A 178 19.29 -9.13 -0.78
CA VAL A 178 17.89 -9.41 -1.13
C VAL A 178 17.76 -9.97 -2.56
N VAL A 179 18.52 -9.45 -3.52
CA VAL A 179 18.60 -10.02 -4.89
C VAL A 179 19.06 -11.48 -4.84
N SER A 180 20.10 -11.79 -4.06
CA SER A 180 20.58 -13.16 -3.89
C SER A 180 19.51 -14.05 -3.25
N LEU A 181 18.77 -13.54 -2.27
CA LEU A 181 17.70 -14.27 -1.59
C LEU A 181 16.56 -14.69 -2.55
N PHE A 182 16.30 -13.88 -3.57
CA PHE A 182 15.28 -14.15 -4.61
C PHE A 182 15.87 -14.64 -5.93
N HIS A 183 17.09 -15.17 -5.92
CA HIS A 183 17.75 -15.77 -7.09
C HIS A 183 17.78 -14.85 -8.31
N GLY A 184 18.01 -13.56 -8.10
CA GLY A 184 18.09 -12.59 -9.19
C GLY A 184 19.26 -12.90 -10.12
N PRO A 185 19.12 -12.66 -11.44
CA PRO A 185 20.24 -12.75 -12.38
C PRO A 185 21.34 -11.72 -12.06
N GLU A 186 22.48 -11.82 -12.73
CA GLU A 186 23.62 -10.92 -12.53
C GLU A 186 23.22 -9.42 -12.66
N ASP A 187 22.39 -9.12 -13.67
CA ASP A 187 21.87 -7.78 -13.96
C ASP A 187 20.75 -7.31 -13.01
N ALA A 188 20.35 -8.13 -12.04
CA ALA A 188 19.32 -7.74 -11.08
C ALA A 188 19.84 -6.66 -10.12
N VAL A 189 19.01 -5.64 -9.98
CA VAL A 189 19.30 -4.38 -9.30
C VAL A 189 18.09 -3.90 -8.51
N GLY A 190 18.22 -2.87 -7.70
CA GLY A 190 17.11 -2.38 -6.87
C GLY A 190 17.49 -1.22 -5.98
N THR A 191 16.55 -0.81 -5.13
CA THR A 191 16.70 0.33 -4.21
C THR A 191 16.03 0.05 -2.87
N VAL A 192 16.62 0.58 -1.78
CA VAL A 192 15.97 0.55 -0.46
C VAL A 192 14.93 1.66 -0.41
N THR A 193 13.72 1.31 0.03
CA THR A 193 12.58 2.23 0.16
C THR A 193 12.20 2.36 1.64
N THR A 194 11.28 3.28 1.95
CA THR A 194 10.80 3.51 3.32
C THR A 194 9.80 2.46 3.81
N GLY A 195 9.30 1.60 2.92
CA GLY A 195 8.34 0.55 3.25
C GLY A 195 7.66 -0.03 2.01
N GLY A 196 6.93 -1.14 2.18
CA GLY A 196 6.32 -1.86 1.06
C GLY A 196 5.35 -1.03 0.21
N THR A 197 4.70 -0.02 0.79
CA THR A 197 3.87 0.91 0.02
C THR A 197 4.70 1.72 -0.97
N GLU A 198 5.87 2.23 -0.59
CA GLU A 198 6.74 2.94 -1.53
C GLU A 198 7.30 1.97 -2.58
N SER A 199 7.69 0.75 -2.19
CA SER A 199 8.14 -0.29 -3.12
C SER A 199 7.10 -0.60 -4.20
N ILE A 200 5.82 -0.75 -3.81
CA ILE A 200 4.70 -0.98 -4.74
C ILE A 200 4.46 0.23 -5.64
N ILE A 201 4.48 1.45 -5.09
CA ILE A 201 4.31 2.68 -5.88
C ILE A 201 5.41 2.79 -6.92
N LEU A 202 6.66 2.53 -6.55
CA LEU A 202 7.81 2.58 -7.47
C LEU A 202 7.74 1.49 -8.54
N ALA A 203 7.29 0.27 -8.20
CA ALA A 203 7.05 -0.78 -9.19
C ALA A 203 5.98 -0.36 -10.22
N CYS A 204 4.89 0.25 -9.75
CA CYS A 204 3.83 0.77 -10.63
C CYS A 204 4.31 1.96 -11.47
N LEU A 205 5.14 2.84 -10.90
CA LEU A 205 5.76 3.97 -11.61
C LEU A 205 6.67 3.48 -12.74
N ALA A 206 7.55 2.52 -12.44
CA ALA A 206 8.43 1.92 -13.42
C ALA A 206 7.64 1.24 -14.55
N ALA A 207 6.63 0.44 -14.22
CA ALA A 207 5.77 -0.22 -15.20
C ALA A 207 5.01 0.79 -16.09
N ARG A 208 4.49 1.88 -15.51
CA ARG A 208 3.82 2.95 -16.25
C ARG A 208 4.77 3.65 -17.21
N ASN A 209 5.96 4.04 -16.72
CA ASN A 209 6.94 4.75 -17.54
C ASN A 209 7.52 3.85 -18.64
N PHE A 210 7.68 2.56 -18.39
CA PHE A 210 7.99 1.56 -19.42
C PHE A 210 6.86 1.43 -20.45
N ALA A 211 5.60 1.45 -20.02
CA ALA A 211 4.46 1.42 -20.93
C ALA A 211 4.39 2.68 -21.82
N PHE A 212 4.70 3.86 -21.26
CA PHE A 212 4.83 5.10 -22.04
C PHE A 212 5.93 5.01 -23.09
N SER A 213 7.09 4.42 -22.77
CA SER A 213 8.17 4.22 -23.77
C SER A 213 7.77 3.25 -24.89
N LYS A 214 6.75 2.41 -24.67
CA LYS A 214 6.11 1.54 -25.66
C LYS A 214 4.86 2.15 -26.33
N GLY A 215 4.52 3.41 -26.04
CA GLY A 215 3.39 4.12 -26.66
C GLY A 215 2.02 3.87 -26.01
N ILE A 216 1.95 3.29 -24.81
CA ILE A 216 0.70 3.04 -24.07
C ILE A 216 0.41 4.23 -23.14
N ASN A 217 -0.40 5.19 -23.59
CA ASN A 217 -0.64 6.46 -22.87
C ASN A 217 -1.68 6.39 -21.74
N ASP A 218 -2.50 5.34 -21.69
CA ASP A 218 -3.53 5.14 -20.67
C ASP A 218 -3.42 3.75 -19.99
N PRO A 219 -2.26 3.46 -19.37
CA PRO A 219 -1.94 2.12 -18.91
C PRO A 219 -2.85 1.66 -17.76
N ILE A 220 -3.05 0.35 -17.67
CA ILE A 220 -3.77 -0.31 -16.58
C ILE A 220 -2.91 -1.41 -15.94
N ILE A 221 -3.06 -1.63 -14.63
CA ILE A 221 -2.54 -2.81 -13.95
C ILE A 221 -3.65 -3.83 -13.72
N ILE A 222 -3.29 -5.11 -13.72
CA ILE A 222 -4.19 -6.22 -13.38
C ILE A 222 -3.72 -6.86 -12.09
N VAL A 223 -4.59 -6.86 -11.08
CA VAL A 223 -4.30 -7.33 -9.72
C VAL A 223 -5.42 -8.23 -9.21
N SER A 224 -5.13 -9.08 -8.23
CA SER A 224 -6.18 -9.77 -7.47
C SER A 224 -6.97 -8.80 -6.59
N VAL A 225 -8.22 -9.12 -6.25
CA VAL A 225 -8.98 -8.42 -5.18
C VAL A 225 -8.31 -8.51 -3.81
N THR A 226 -7.37 -9.45 -3.62
CA THR A 226 -6.57 -9.60 -2.39
C THR A 226 -5.22 -8.89 -2.43
N ALA A 227 -4.85 -8.29 -3.57
CA ALA A 227 -3.62 -7.50 -3.67
C ALA A 227 -3.66 -6.32 -2.68
N HIS A 228 -2.47 -5.90 -2.21
CA HIS A 228 -2.38 -4.87 -1.19
C HIS A 228 -3.02 -3.53 -1.64
N ALA A 229 -3.70 -2.82 -0.75
CA ALA A 229 -4.34 -1.53 -1.05
C ALA A 229 -3.35 -0.43 -1.54
N ALA A 230 -2.04 -0.67 -1.43
CA ALA A 230 -1.02 0.19 -2.01
C ALA A 230 -1.07 0.23 -3.54
N PHE A 231 -1.58 -0.80 -4.22
CA PHE A 231 -1.81 -0.77 -5.67
C PHE A 231 -2.88 0.26 -6.05
N ASP A 232 -4.02 0.25 -5.34
CA ASP A 232 -5.07 1.29 -5.50
C ASP A 232 -4.52 2.70 -5.21
N LYS A 233 -3.70 2.84 -4.15
CA LYS A 233 -3.02 4.11 -3.84
C LYS A 233 -2.06 4.54 -4.96
N ALA A 234 -1.24 3.63 -5.48
CA ALA A 234 -0.33 3.89 -6.59
C ALA A 234 -1.11 4.32 -7.85
N CYS A 235 -2.17 3.61 -8.20
CA CYS A 235 -3.04 3.96 -9.33
C CYS A 235 -3.67 5.36 -9.18
N SER A 236 -4.12 5.71 -7.98
CA SER A 236 -4.67 7.04 -7.68
C SER A 236 -3.61 8.14 -7.86
N LEU A 237 -2.42 7.96 -7.27
CA LEU A 237 -1.31 8.91 -7.32
C LEU A 237 -0.74 9.09 -8.74
N LEU A 238 -0.56 7.98 -9.45
CA LEU A 238 0.17 7.92 -10.72
C LEU A 238 -0.74 7.98 -11.95
N ARG A 239 -2.07 8.06 -11.74
CA ARG A 239 -3.11 8.06 -12.77
C ARG A 239 -3.05 6.82 -13.67
N ILE A 240 -2.91 5.64 -13.06
CA ILE A 240 -2.91 4.35 -13.75
C ILE A 240 -4.30 3.71 -13.54
N GLY A 241 -4.87 3.09 -14.57
CA GLY A 241 -6.10 2.31 -14.40
C GLY A 241 -5.84 1.02 -13.60
N ILE A 242 -6.85 0.50 -12.90
CA ILE A 242 -6.73 -0.74 -12.12
C ILE A 242 -7.87 -1.70 -12.45
N LYS A 243 -7.53 -2.97 -12.65
CA LYS A 243 -8.49 -4.05 -12.86
C LYS A 243 -8.28 -5.13 -11.81
N HIS A 244 -9.19 -5.18 -10.83
CA HIS A 244 -9.24 -6.25 -9.84
C HIS A 244 -9.89 -7.52 -10.41
N ILE A 245 -9.23 -8.65 -10.16
CA ILE A 245 -9.64 -10.00 -10.56
C ILE A 245 -10.13 -10.74 -9.31
N PRO A 246 -11.30 -11.41 -9.36
CA PRO A 246 -11.80 -12.16 -8.22
C PRO A 246 -10.86 -13.33 -7.86
N CYS A 247 -10.89 -13.73 -6.59
CA CYS A 247 -10.27 -14.97 -6.16
C CYS A 247 -11.23 -16.15 -6.32
N ASP A 248 -10.64 -17.33 -6.46
CA ASP A 248 -11.34 -18.59 -6.24
C ASP A 248 -11.76 -18.68 -4.75
N PRO A 249 -13.02 -19.01 -4.45
CA PRO A 249 -13.54 -18.96 -3.08
C PRO A 249 -13.05 -20.08 -2.15
N ILE A 250 -12.36 -21.10 -2.69
CA ILE A 250 -11.83 -22.21 -1.90
C ILE A 250 -10.35 -21.96 -1.60
N THR A 251 -9.57 -21.71 -2.64
CA THR A 251 -8.12 -21.51 -2.55
C THR A 251 -7.74 -20.09 -2.12
N MET A 252 -8.66 -19.12 -2.25
CA MET A 252 -8.43 -17.69 -2.03
C MET A 252 -7.30 -17.10 -2.89
N ARG A 253 -6.94 -17.78 -3.97
CA ARG A 253 -5.95 -17.33 -4.98
C ARG A 253 -6.65 -16.67 -6.14
N VAL A 254 -5.94 -15.81 -6.87
CA VAL A 254 -6.48 -15.13 -8.05
C VAL A 254 -7.00 -16.11 -9.11
N ASP A 255 -8.16 -15.83 -9.71
CA ASP A 255 -8.65 -16.60 -10.87
C ASP A 255 -7.80 -16.27 -12.11
N LEU A 256 -6.85 -17.16 -12.42
CA LEU A 256 -5.97 -17.04 -13.58
C LEU A 256 -6.71 -16.94 -14.92
N LYS A 257 -7.86 -17.61 -15.07
CA LYS A 257 -8.63 -17.54 -16.32
C LYS A 257 -9.25 -16.15 -16.45
N ALA A 258 -9.75 -15.59 -15.34
CA ALA A 258 -10.27 -14.21 -15.33
C ALA A 258 -9.14 -13.18 -15.53
N MET A 259 -7.97 -13.39 -14.93
CA MET A 259 -6.79 -12.54 -15.15
C MET A 259 -6.39 -12.53 -16.63
N LYS A 260 -6.24 -13.71 -17.25
CA LYS A 260 -5.93 -13.84 -18.68
C LYS A 260 -6.96 -13.12 -19.57
N ARG A 261 -8.26 -13.26 -19.29
CA ARG A 261 -9.33 -12.56 -20.05
C ARG A 261 -9.31 -11.04 -19.87
N ALA A 262 -8.74 -10.52 -18.80
CA ALA A 262 -8.68 -9.10 -18.53
C ALA A 262 -7.53 -8.38 -19.24
N ILE A 263 -6.52 -9.13 -19.70
CA ILE A 263 -5.37 -8.60 -20.44
C ILE A 263 -5.86 -7.92 -21.73
N ASN A 264 -5.37 -6.71 -21.98
CA ASN A 264 -5.63 -5.97 -23.20
C ASN A 264 -4.46 -5.04 -23.54
N ARG A 265 -4.56 -4.30 -24.64
CA ARG A 265 -3.50 -3.39 -25.15
C ARG A 265 -3.05 -2.28 -24.19
N LYS A 266 -3.79 -2.02 -23.12
CA LYS A 266 -3.44 -1.03 -22.08
C LYS A 266 -2.71 -1.66 -20.89
N THR A 267 -2.67 -2.98 -20.80
CA THR A 267 -2.10 -3.67 -19.63
C THR A 267 -0.59 -3.44 -19.56
N CYS A 268 -0.13 -2.80 -18.48
CA CYS A 268 1.29 -2.50 -18.26
C CYS A 268 1.94 -3.33 -17.15
N LEU A 269 1.15 -3.99 -16.29
CA LEU A 269 1.66 -4.77 -15.17
C LEU A 269 0.66 -5.87 -14.78
N LEU A 270 1.17 -7.09 -14.58
CA LEU A 270 0.49 -8.16 -13.86
C LEU A 270 1.07 -8.26 -12.45
N VAL A 271 0.23 -8.54 -11.46
CA VAL A 271 0.64 -8.65 -10.06
C VAL A 271 0.21 -10.00 -9.50
N GLY A 272 1.13 -10.65 -8.78
CA GLY A 272 0.82 -11.77 -7.88
C GLY A 272 1.37 -11.50 -6.48
N SER A 273 0.64 -11.93 -5.44
CA SER A 273 1.07 -11.77 -4.05
C SER A 273 1.67 -13.06 -3.49
N ALA A 274 2.76 -12.93 -2.74
CA ALA A 274 3.51 -14.04 -2.15
C ALA A 274 3.87 -13.77 -0.67
N PRO A 275 2.94 -13.95 0.28
CA PRO A 275 1.50 -14.14 0.10
C PRO A 275 0.71 -12.82 0.10
N ASN A 276 -0.60 -12.88 -0.17
CA ASN A 276 -1.49 -11.74 0.07
C ASN A 276 -1.73 -11.51 1.57
N PHE A 277 -2.00 -10.25 1.94
CA PHE A 277 -2.25 -9.85 3.32
C PHE A 277 -3.58 -10.39 3.90
N PRO A 278 -4.71 -10.40 3.17
CA PRO A 278 -6.00 -10.78 3.76
C PRO A 278 -6.09 -12.23 4.26
N TYR A 279 -5.54 -13.19 3.50
CA TYR A 279 -5.71 -14.62 3.78
C TYR A 279 -4.38 -15.37 3.96
N GLY A 280 -3.24 -14.73 3.68
CA GLY A 280 -1.94 -15.41 3.76
C GLY A 280 -1.72 -16.45 2.66
N THR A 281 -2.53 -16.46 1.60
CA THR A 281 -2.37 -17.38 0.47
C THR A 281 -1.40 -16.83 -0.57
N ILE A 282 -0.63 -17.73 -1.21
CA ILE A 282 0.29 -17.39 -2.30
C ILE A 282 -0.44 -17.62 -3.62
N ASP A 283 -0.44 -16.61 -4.49
CA ASP A 283 -0.98 -16.73 -5.85
C ASP A 283 -0.14 -17.70 -6.69
N ASP A 284 -0.69 -18.21 -7.79
CA ASP A 284 0.06 -19.06 -8.73
C ASP A 284 1.05 -18.21 -9.56
N ILE A 285 2.15 -17.82 -8.93
CA ILE A 285 3.19 -16.97 -9.53
C ILE A 285 3.80 -17.60 -10.78
N PRO A 286 4.09 -18.93 -10.86
CA PRO A 286 4.54 -19.55 -12.11
C PRO A 286 3.60 -19.28 -13.29
N SER A 287 2.30 -19.45 -13.09
CA SER A 287 1.31 -19.19 -14.15
C SER A 287 1.18 -17.70 -14.49
N ILE A 288 1.24 -16.80 -13.50
CA ILE A 288 1.23 -15.35 -13.76
C ILE A 288 2.48 -14.91 -14.52
N ALA A 289 3.65 -15.45 -14.15
CA ALA A 289 4.91 -15.21 -14.85
C ALA A 289 4.84 -15.68 -16.30
N GLN A 290 4.24 -16.85 -16.55
CA GLN A 290 4.01 -17.35 -17.91
C GLN A 290 3.10 -16.41 -18.72
N LEU A 291 2.02 -15.89 -18.13
CA LEU A 291 1.19 -14.86 -18.78
C LEU A 291 2.01 -13.59 -19.10
N GLY A 292 2.90 -13.18 -18.21
CA GLY A 292 3.82 -12.06 -18.47
C GLY A 292 4.67 -12.28 -19.72
N LEU A 293 5.22 -13.48 -19.89
CA LEU A 293 5.99 -13.85 -21.08
C LEU A 293 5.13 -13.89 -22.34
N ASP A 294 3.99 -14.60 -22.30
CA ASP A 294 3.10 -14.80 -23.44
C ASP A 294 2.59 -13.47 -24.04
N TYR A 295 2.36 -12.48 -23.18
CA TYR A 295 1.82 -11.16 -23.58
C TYR A 295 2.86 -10.05 -23.56
N SER A 296 4.12 -10.34 -23.24
CA SER A 296 5.19 -9.34 -23.09
C SER A 296 4.84 -8.21 -22.10
N ILE A 297 4.27 -8.58 -20.95
CA ILE A 297 3.84 -7.67 -19.89
C ILE A 297 4.72 -7.91 -18.65
N PRO A 298 5.28 -6.85 -18.03
CA PRO A 298 5.99 -6.97 -16.75
C PRO A 298 5.15 -7.67 -15.67
N VAL A 299 5.81 -8.47 -14.83
CA VAL A 299 5.18 -9.15 -13.68
C VAL A 299 5.85 -8.71 -12.40
N HIS A 300 5.06 -8.16 -11.48
CA HIS A 300 5.48 -7.81 -10.14
C HIS A 300 5.01 -8.86 -9.13
N VAL A 301 5.93 -9.34 -8.31
CA VAL A 301 5.62 -10.22 -7.17
C VAL A 301 5.65 -9.39 -5.89
N ASP A 302 4.49 -9.20 -5.28
CA ASP A 302 4.39 -8.57 -3.96
C ASP A 302 4.73 -9.60 -2.88
N ALA A 303 6.00 -9.62 -2.49
CA ALA A 303 6.50 -10.41 -1.36
C ALA A 303 6.72 -9.54 -0.10
N CYS A 304 6.05 -8.38 0.00
CA CYS A 304 6.24 -7.45 1.11
C CYS A 304 5.97 -8.13 2.45
N LEU A 305 4.87 -8.88 2.56
CA LEU A 305 4.50 -9.54 3.81
C LEU A 305 5.45 -10.68 4.15
N GLY A 306 5.50 -11.73 3.33
CA GLY A 306 6.12 -13.01 3.69
C GLY A 306 7.49 -13.28 3.09
N GLY A 307 8.06 -12.37 2.29
CA GLY A 307 9.27 -12.61 1.50
C GLY A 307 10.44 -13.18 2.29
N PHE A 308 10.75 -12.59 3.45
CA PHE A 308 11.81 -13.09 4.37
C PHE A 308 11.46 -14.39 5.13
N VAL A 309 10.27 -14.96 4.92
CA VAL A 309 9.92 -16.30 5.40
C VAL A 309 10.02 -17.29 4.25
N ILE A 310 9.28 -17.02 3.17
CA ILE A 310 9.13 -17.97 2.07
C ILE A 310 10.37 -18.07 1.17
N ALA A 311 11.27 -17.09 1.17
CA ALA A 311 12.52 -17.19 0.42
C ALA A 311 13.48 -18.26 0.95
N PHE A 312 13.27 -18.74 2.17
CA PHE A 312 14.01 -19.84 2.77
C PHE A 312 13.31 -21.20 2.59
N SER A 313 12.28 -21.27 1.73
CA SER A 313 11.46 -22.49 1.55
C SER A 313 12.25 -23.73 1.14
N GLN A 314 13.36 -23.55 0.40
CA GLN A 314 14.22 -24.66 -0.02
C GLN A 314 15.12 -25.19 1.09
N ASP A 315 15.44 -24.35 2.08
CA ASP A 315 16.28 -24.71 3.22
C ASP A 315 15.44 -25.13 4.45
N SER A 316 14.11 -24.98 4.36
CA SER A 316 13.16 -25.22 5.44
C SER A 316 12.23 -26.39 5.05
N PRO A 317 12.37 -27.58 5.68
CA PRO A 317 11.47 -28.70 5.42
C PRO A 317 9.99 -28.35 5.62
N ALA A 318 9.68 -27.51 6.61
CA ALA A 318 8.33 -27.05 6.91
C ALA A 318 7.71 -26.17 5.80
N LEU A 319 8.54 -25.58 4.93
CA LEU A 319 8.13 -24.71 3.84
C LEU A 319 8.39 -25.33 2.45
N SER A 320 8.81 -26.60 2.38
CA SER A 320 9.15 -27.30 1.13
C SER A 320 8.01 -27.38 0.10
N HIS A 321 6.76 -27.20 0.55
CA HIS A 321 5.56 -27.18 -0.29
C HIS A 321 5.32 -25.85 -1.02
N ILE A 322 6.08 -24.79 -0.70
CA ILE A 322 5.91 -23.48 -1.31
C ILE A 322 6.46 -23.50 -2.75
N PRO A 323 5.64 -23.15 -3.77
CA PRO A 323 6.08 -23.15 -5.16
C PRO A 323 7.14 -22.06 -5.41
N ILE A 324 7.89 -22.18 -6.51
CA ILE A 324 8.79 -21.11 -6.96
C ILE A 324 7.97 -19.85 -7.23
N PHE A 325 8.45 -18.69 -6.75
CA PHE A 325 7.74 -17.42 -6.85
C PHE A 325 8.66 -16.22 -7.18
N ASP A 326 9.95 -16.46 -7.43
CA ASP A 326 10.98 -15.42 -7.53
C ASP A 326 11.59 -15.33 -8.94
N PHE A 327 12.78 -14.71 -9.08
CA PHE A 327 13.42 -14.48 -10.37
C PHE A 327 13.87 -15.75 -11.12
N ARG A 328 13.78 -16.94 -10.52
CA ARG A 328 13.91 -18.20 -11.28
C ARG A 328 12.83 -18.34 -12.35
N LEU A 329 11.69 -17.68 -12.18
CA LEU A 329 10.64 -17.60 -13.20
C LEU A 329 10.98 -16.47 -14.18
N PRO A 330 11.27 -16.75 -15.47
CA PRO A 330 11.75 -15.72 -16.41
C PRO A 330 10.79 -14.54 -16.58
N GLY A 331 9.48 -14.77 -16.44
CA GLY A 331 8.46 -13.72 -16.53
C GLY A 331 8.40 -12.75 -15.35
N VAL A 332 8.96 -13.09 -14.19
CA VAL A 332 9.01 -12.18 -13.03
C VAL A 332 10.00 -11.06 -13.32
N THR A 333 9.55 -9.81 -13.35
CA THR A 333 10.37 -8.63 -13.68
C THR A 333 10.71 -7.76 -12.48
N SER A 334 9.93 -7.84 -11.40
CA SER A 334 10.21 -7.12 -10.15
C SER A 334 9.62 -7.81 -8.92
N ILE A 335 10.24 -7.58 -7.76
CA ILE A 335 9.81 -8.14 -6.46
C ILE A 335 9.94 -7.06 -5.39
N SER A 336 8.92 -6.86 -4.57
CA SER A 336 9.03 -6.03 -3.35
C SER A 336 9.12 -6.91 -2.10
N CYS A 337 9.97 -6.55 -1.14
CA CYS A 337 10.18 -7.33 0.09
C CYS A 337 10.48 -6.42 1.29
N ASP A 338 9.68 -6.52 2.36
CA ASP A 338 9.82 -5.65 3.53
C ASP A 338 10.85 -6.19 4.52
N THR A 339 11.98 -5.49 4.61
CA THR A 339 12.99 -5.70 5.65
C THR A 339 12.45 -5.40 7.05
N HIS A 340 11.50 -4.47 7.19
CA HIS A 340 10.90 -4.12 8.49
C HIS A 340 9.75 -5.05 8.98
N LYS A 341 9.48 -6.14 8.23
CA LYS A 341 8.55 -7.21 8.62
C LYS A 341 9.37 -8.42 9.09
N TYR A 342 9.32 -9.55 8.38
CA TYR A 342 10.11 -10.73 8.74
C TYR A 342 11.60 -10.61 8.40
N GLY A 343 12.04 -9.49 7.80
CA GLY A 343 13.46 -9.13 7.83
C GLY A 343 13.92 -8.65 9.22
N TYR A 344 12.98 -8.41 10.15
CA TYR A 344 13.19 -8.04 11.55
C TYR A 344 13.91 -6.70 11.79
N ALA A 345 14.16 -5.92 10.74
CA ALA A 345 14.72 -4.59 10.87
C ALA A 345 13.73 -3.63 11.56
N PRO A 346 14.22 -2.55 12.19
CA PRO A 346 13.36 -1.48 12.66
C PRO A 346 12.45 -0.91 11.56
N LYS A 347 11.31 -0.33 11.97
CA LYS A 347 10.35 0.27 11.03
C LYS A 347 11.01 1.32 10.14
N GLY A 348 10.50 1.44 8.91
CA GLY A 348 10.97 2.44 7.95
C GLY A 348 11.91 1.94 6.85
N THR A 349 12.01 0.63 6.59
CA THR A 349 12.69 0.11 5.39
C THR A 349 11.94 -1.02 4.66
N SER A 350 12.08 -1.05 3.35
CA SER A 350 11.72 -2.15 2.45
C SER A 350 12.67 -2.15 1.25
N THR A 351 12.46 -3.06 0.31
CA THR A 351 13.21 -3.14 -0.94
C THR A 351 12.26 -3.29 -2.11
N ILE A 352 12.64 -2.67 -3.23
CA ILE A 352 12.13 -3.02 -4.57
C ILE A 352 13.34 -3.45 -5.41
N ILE A 353 13.25 -4.64 -6.00
CA ILE A 353 14.27 -5.20 -6.88
C ILE A 353 13.67 -5.51 -8.24
N TYR A 354 14.47 -5.31 -9.29
CA TYR A 354 14.11 -5.50 -10.69
C TYR A 354 15.06 -6.49 -11.33
N ARG A 355 14.55 -7.22 -12.33
CA ARG A 355 15.34 -8.18 -13.12
C ARG A 355 16.48 -7.50 -13.89
N SER A 356 16.31 -6.25 -14.30
CA SER A 356 17.28 -5.53 -15.12
C SER A 356 17.35 -4.03 -14.80
N THR A 357 18.47 -3.42 -15.18
CA THR A 357 18.72 -1.98 -15.05
C THR A 357 17.78 -1.15 -15.93
N GLU A 358 17.38 -1.64 -17.11
CA GLU A 358 16.40 -0.96 -17.98
C GLU A 358 15.09 -0.71 -17.23
N LEU A 359 14.57 -1.73 -16.53
CA LEU A 359 13.34 -1.60 -15.74
C LEU A 359 13.51 -0.63 -14.57
N LEU A 360 14.66 -0.68 -13.89
CA LEU A 360 14.95 0.20 -12.76
C LEU A 360 15.00 1.69 -13.19
N HIS A 361 15.59 1.99 -14.36
CA HIS A 361 15.69 3.36 -14.86
C HIS A 361 14.34 4.04 -15.06
N HIS A 362 13.27 3.26 -15.28
CA HIS A 362 11.92 3.79 -15.38
C HIS A 362 11.33 4.27 -14.05
N GLN A 363 11.93 3.95 -12.90
CA GLN A 363 11.52 4.50 -11.60
C GLN A 363 12.28 5.78 -11.23
N TYR A 364 13.48 5.99 -11.78
CA TYR A 364 14.33 7.11 -11.42
C TYR A 364 13.71 8.45 -11.82
N PHE A 365 14.04 9.47 -11.04
CA PHE A 365 13.70 10.84 -11.35
C PHE A 365 14.99 11.65 -11.56
N ALA A 366 15.01 12.48 -12.59
CA ALA A 366 16.11 13.40 -12.85
C ALA A 366 15.60 14.73 -13.39
N VAL A 367 16.19 15.83 -12.92
CA VAL A 367 16.03 17.18 -13.49
C VAL A 367 17.42 17.72 -13.79
N THR A 368 17.66 18.04 -15.05
CA THR A 368 18.97 18.46 -15.56
C THR A 368 19.15 19.98 -15.63
N GLU A 369 18.05 20.73 -15.58
CA GLU A 369 18.02 22.19 -15.79
C GLU A 369 17.56 22.98 -14.55
N TRP A 370 17.50 22.33 -13.38
CA TRP A 370 17.14 23.02 -12.15
C TRP A 370 18.27 23.98 -11.73
N PRO A 371 17.98 25.25 -11.35
CA PRO A 371 19.03 26.20 -10.94
C PRO A 371 19.89 25.77 -9.75
N GLY A 372 19.43 24.80 -8.95
CA GLY A 372 20.22 24.18 -7.86
C GLY A 372 21.23 23.13 -8.32
N GLY A 373 21.34 22.87 -9.62
CA GLY A 373 22.19 21.85 -10.22
C GLY A 373 21.42 20.60 -10.67
N ILE A 374 22.14 19.63 -11.25
CA ILE A 374 21.55 18.34 -11.63
C ILE A 374 21.02 17.65 -10.37
N TYR A 375 19.74 17.31 -10.38
CA TYR A 375 19.07 16.63 -9.28
C TYR A 375 18.59 15.25 -9.75
N ALA A 376 18.93 14.20 -9.01
CA ALA A 376 18.49 12.85 -9.30
C ALA A 376 18.16 12.08 -8.02
N THR A 377 17.08 11.31 -8.04
CA THR A 377 16.69 10.44 -6.92
C THR A 377 16.34 9.04 -7.39
N PRO A 378 16.76 7.99 -6.65
CA PRO A 378 16.44 6.62 -6.99
C PRO A 378 15.05 6.18 -6.52
N THR A 379 14.45 6.91 -5.57
CA THR A 379 13.14 6.63 -4.93
C THR A 379 12.33 7.93 -4.79
N LEU A 380 11.17 7.89 -4.09
CA LEU A 380 10.29 9.05 -3.96
C LEU A 380 10.91 10.25 -3.21
N PRO A 381 11.55 10.06 -2.02
CA PRO A 381 12.16 11.17 -1.28
C PRO A 381 13.54 11.58 -1.83
N GLY A 382 13.88 12.85 -1.61
CA GLY A 382 15.25 13.37 -1.73
C GLY A 382 16.11 13.00 -0.53
N SER A 383 16.07 13.83 0.52
CA SER A 383 16.70 13.51 1.80
C SER A 383 16.03 12.29 2.43
N ARG A 384 16.84 11.34 2.91
CA ARG A 384 16.39 10.09 3.56
C ARG A 384 17.15 9.86 4.86
N ALA A 385 16.58 9.04 5.75
CA ALA A 385 17.26 8.62 6.97
C ALA A 385 18.24 7.48 6.67
N GLY A 386 19.52 7.80 6.51
CA GLY A 386 20.59 6.79 6.35
C GLY A 386 20.73 5.87 7.57
N LEU A 387 20.26 6.34 8.74
CA LEU A 387 20.07 5.54 9.94
C LEU A 387 19.28 4.24 9.67
N ASN A 388 18.15 4.34 8.99
CA ASN A 388 17.28 3.19 8.72
C ASN A 388 17.99 2.15 7.83
N ILE A 389 18.81 2.60 6.88
CA ILE A 389 19.66 1.74 6.06
C ILE A 389 20.68 1.00 6.94
N ALA A 390 21.39 1.71 7.81
CA ALA A 390 22.38 1.12 8.70
C ALA A 390 21.76 0.09 9.66
N LEU A 391 20.62 0.42 10.28
CA LEU A 391 19.90 -0.50 11.18
C LEU A 391 19.45 -1.77 10.46
N THR A 392 18.95 -1.66 9.23
CA THR A 392 18.56 -2.81 8.40
C THR A 392 19.77 -3.66 8.04
N TRP A 393 20.85 -3.04 7.59
CA TRP A 393 22.09 -3.73 7.24
C TRP A 393 22.63 -4.53 8.43
N SER A 394 22.73 -3.91 9.61
CA SER A 394 23.18 -4.57 10.84
C SER A 394 22.24 -5.70 11.25
N THR A 395 20.93 -5.55 11.04
CA THR A 395 19.95 -6.60 11.35
C THR A 395 20.11 -7.83 10.45
N LEU A 396 20.28 -7.63 9.14
CA LEU A 396 20.49 -8.73 8.19
C LEU A 396 21.75 -9.54 8.56
N LEU A 397 22.83 -8.84 8.96
CA LEU A 397 24.07 -9.48 9.37
C LEU A 397 23.98 -10.16 10.73
N TYR A 398 23.26 -9.56 11.69
CA TYR A 398 23.06 -10.13 13.02
C TYR A 398 22.38 -11.50 12.97
N PHE A 399 21.29 -11.61 12.20
CA PHE A 399 20.59 -12.88 12.06
C PHE A 399 21.34 -13.85 11.13
N GLY A 400 21.91 -13.34 10.03
CA GLY A 400 22.50 -14.18 8.99
C GLY A 400 21.49 -15.17 8.39
N ARG A 401 21.93 -15.93 7.38
CA ARG A 401 21.04 -16.90 6.70
C ARG A 401 20.45 -17.93 7.66
N GLN A 402 21.30 -18.48 8.55
CA GLN A 402 20.91 -19.52 9.50
C GLN A 402 19.81 -19.05 10.46
N GLY A 403 19.95 -17.86 11.04
CA GLY A 403 18.94 -17.31 11.95
C GLY A 403 17.59 -17.06 11.26
N TYR A 404 17.59 -16.65 9.98
CA TYR A 404 16.35 -16.55 9.22
C TYR A 404 15.72 -17.91 8.93
N ILE A 405 16.50 -18.94 8.57
CA ILE A 405 15.99 -20.31 8.36
C ILE A 405 15.33 -20.86 9.63
N GLU A 406 15.99 -20.71 10.78
CA GLU A 406 15.46 -21.16 12.07
C GLU A 406 14.13 -20.49 12.42
N ARG A 407 14.04 -19.17 12.19
CA ARG A 407 12.81 -18.42 12.45
C ARG A 407 11.70 -18.75 11.45
N ALA A 408 12.03 -18.94 10.17
CA ALA A 408 11.08 -19.39 9.16
C ALA A 408 10.50 -20.77 9.51
N ASN A 409 11.35 -21.70 9.93
CA ASN A 409 10.93 -23.02 10.43
C ASN A 409 10.01 -22.90 11.65
N LEU A 410 10.35 -22.04 12.61
CA LEU A 410 9.53 -21.81 13.81
C LEU A 410 8.15 -21.24 13.44
N ILE A 411 8.11 -20.23 12.57
CA ILE A 411 6.86 -19.61 12.10
C ILE A 411 6.00 -20.64 11.37
N ALA A 412 6.58 -21.41 10.44
CA ALA A 412 5.87 -22.43 9.68
C ALA A 412 5.30 -23.52 10.60
N THR A 413 6.12 -24.02 11.53
CA THR A 413 5.70 -25.05 12.51
C THR A 413 4.56 -24.54 13.39
N ARG A 414 4.67 -23.32 13.92
CA ARG A 414 3.61 -22.72 14.75
C ARG A 414 2.34 -22.46 13.95
N THR A 415 2.46 -22.06 12.69
CA THR A 415 1.32 -21.87 11.78
C THR A 415 0.59 -23.18 11.53
N ALA A 416 1.32 -24.28 11.26
CA ALA A 416 0.72 -25.60 11.09
C ALA A 416 -0.04 -26.05 12.36
N GLN A 417 0.58 -25.90 13.54
CA GLN A 417 -0.07 -26.22 14.83
C GLN A 417 -1.33 -25.40 15.09
N LEU A 418 -1.33 -24.12 14.71
CA LEU A 418 -2.52 -23.26 14.82
C LEU A 418 -3.62 -23.67 13.83
N ALA A 419 -3.25 -24.08 12.61
CA ALA A 419 -4.18 -24.52 11.59
C ALA A 419 -4.82 -25.88 11.91
N ASP A 420 -4.04 -26.83 12.44
CA ASP A 420 -4.55 -28.12 12.92
C ASP A 420 -5.56 -27.94 14.06
N GLY A 421 -5.35 -26.92 14.90
CA GLY A 421 -6.34 -26.48 15.88
C GLY A 421 -6.47 -27.38 17.11
N ASP A 422 -5.69 -28.45 17.23
CA ASP A 422 -5.79 -29.45 18.30
C ASP A 422 -4.87 -29.20 19.51
N VAL A 423 -3.89 -28.30 19.37
CA VAL A 423 -2.87 -28.09 20.41
C VAL A 423 -3.43 -27.28 21.60
N ILE A 424 -3.89 -27.98 22.64
CA ILE A 424 -4.53 -27.40 23.84
C ILE A 424 -3.60 -26.45 24.61
N SER A 425 -2.26 -26.61 24.51
CA SER A 425 -1.33 -25.71 25.18
C SER A 425 -1.25 -24.30 24.56
N ILE A 426 -1.78 -24.11 23.34
CA ILE A 426 -1.78 -22.80 22.70
C ILE A 426 -2.95 -21.97 23.23
N LYS A 427 -2.64 -20.96 24.05
CA LYS A 427 -3.62 -20.08 24.66
C LYS A 427 -4.61 -19.47 23.65
N PHE A 428 -4.13 -19.02 22.49
CA PHE A 428 -4.98 -18.45 21.44
C PHE A 428 -6.08 -19.43 20.99
N LEU A 429 -5.78 -20.72 20.84
CA LEU A 429 -6.78 -21.72 20.43
C LEU A 429 -7.84 -21.93 21.52
N ASN A 430 -7.46 -21.92 22.79
CA ASN A 430 -8.41 -22.03 23.90
C ASN A 430 -9.31 -20.79 23.99
N ASP A 431 -8.73 -19.60 23.90
CA ASP A 431 -9.48 -18.34 23.91
C ASP A 431 -10.46 -18.29 22.72
N LEU A 432 -10.03 -18.74 21.53
CA LEU A 432 -10.87 -18.83 20.34
C LEU A 432 -12.02 -19.83 20.50
N ARG A 433 -11.76 -21.04 21.02
CA ARG A 433 -12.80 -22.05 21.28
C ARG A 433 -13.87 -21.53 22.23
N GLU A 434 -13.45 -20.86 23.31
CA GLU A 434 -14.38 -20.25 24.26
C GLU A 434 -15.18 -19.11 23.62
N CYS A 435 -14.55 -18.26 22.82
CA CYS A 435 -15.26 -17.23 22.05
C CYS A 435 -16.29 -17.84 21.10
N CYS A 436 -15.93 -18.88 20.33
CA CYS A 436 -16.84 -19.58 19.45
C CYS A 436 -18.03 -20.19 20.21
N LYS A 437 -17.76 -20.84 21.35
CA LYS A 437 -18.81 -21.39 22.21
C LYS A 437 -19.79 -20.31 22.68
N GLN A 438 -19.28 -19.16 23.14
CA GLN A 438 -20.12 -18.05 23.57
C GLN A 438 -20.95 -17.46 22.43
N VAL A 439 -20.38 -17.32 21.24
CA VAL A 439 -21.11 -16.80 20.06
C VAL A 439 -22.17 -17.80 19.59
N CYS A 440 -21.89 -19.10 19.60
CA CYS A 440 -22.89 -20.12 19.28
C CYS A 440 -24.04 -20.16 20.29
N GLN A 441 -23.76 -19.96 21.58
CA GLN A 441 -24.77 -19.93 22.63
C GLN A 441 -25.61 -18.64 22.62
N LEU A 442 -25.00 -17.50 22.27
CA LEU A 442 -25.63 -16.19 22.25
C LEU A 442 -25.28 -15.43 20.94
N PRO A 443 -25.88 -15.82 19.79
CA PRO A 443 -25.53 -15.23 18.48
C PRO A 443 -25.74 -13.72 18.42
N ASP A 444 -26.71 -13.21 19.19
CA ASP A 444 -27.06 -11.79 19.23
C ASP A 444 -26.18 -10.96 20.18
N LYS A 445 -25.32 -11.59 21.00
CA LYS A 445 -24.43 -10.88 21.95
C LYS A 445 -23.54 -9.85 21.25
N GLY A 446 -23.18 -10.11 19.99
CA GLY A 446 -22.41 -9.21 19.14
C GLY A 446 -23.10 -7.88 18.81
N LYS A 447 -24.43 -7.79 18.88
CA LYS A 447 -25.18 -6.54 18.61
C LYS A 447 -24.86 -5.42 19.61
N ASN A 448 -24.40 -5.78 20.81
CA ASN A 448 -23.98 -4.83 21.84
C ASN A 448 -22.49 -4.45 21.72
N SER A 449 -21.73 -5.07 20.80
CA SER A 449 -20.34 -4.71 20.54
C SER A 449 -20.25 -3.53 19.58
N LYS A 450 -19.70 -2.40 20.06
CA LYS A 450 -19.48 -1.20 19.25
C LYS A 450 -18.65 -1.49 18.00
N THR A 451 -17.58 -2.26 18.15
CA THR A 451 -16.66 -2.59 17.05
C THR A 451 -17.30 -3.53 16.03
N ALA A 452 -17.99 -4.59 16.47
CA ALA A 452 -18.61 -5.53 15.54
C ALA A 452 -19.74 -4.87 14.73
N ALA A 453 -20.55 -4.02 15.39
CA ALA A 453 -21.58 -3.23 14.72
C ALA A 453 -20.99 -2.28 13.67
N LEU A 454 -19.88 -1.59 14.00
CA LEU A 454 -19.19 -0.69 13.07
C LEU A 454 -18.72 -1.42 11.80
N TYR A 455 -18.02 -2.54 11.93
CA TYR A 455 -17.56 -3.32 10.77
C TYR A 455 -18.71 -3.93 9.96
N GLY A 456 -19.76 -4.43 10.63
CA GLY A 456 -20.96 -4.95 9.97
C GLY A 456 -21.68 -3.87 9.15
N MET A 457 -21.85 -2.67 9.72
CA MET A 457 -22.42 -1.52 9.03
C MET A 457 -21.54 -1.09 7.85
N ALA A 458 -20.23 -0.95 8.05
CA ALA A 458 -19.29 -0.55 7.00
C ALA A 458 -19.32 -1.50 5.79
N ALA A 459 -19.52 -2.80 6.03
CA ALA A 459 -19.68 -3.79 4.97
C ALA A 459 -20.98 -3.58 4.18
N GLN A 460 -22.09 -3.27 4.85
CA GLN A 460 -23.44 -3.18 4.26
C GLN A 460 -23.73 -1.86 3.55
N ILE A 461 -23.12 -0.73 3.96
CA ILE A 461 -23.39 0.59 3.36
C ILE A 461 -23.13 0.55 1.83
N PRO A 462 -24.14 0.86 0.98
CA PRO A 462 -24.00 0.79 -0.47
C PRO A 462 -23.06 1.86 -1.05
N ASP A 463 -23.17 3.09 -0.53
CA ASP A 463 -22.31 4.20 -0.94
C ASP A 463 -21.05 4.25 -0.07
N LYS A 464 -19.95 3.75 -0.63
CA LYS A 464 -18.67 3.69 0.08
C LYS A 464 -18.03 5.05 0.31
N THR A 465 -18.53 6.14 -0.29
CA THR A 465 -18.04 7.50 0.01
C THR A 465 -18.29 7.90 1.47
N ILE A 466 -19.36 7.37 2.10
CA ILE A 466 -19.59 7.57 3.54
C ILE A 466 -18.48 6.91 4.37
N ILE A 467 -18.02 5.73 3.95
CA ILE A 467 -16.93 5.02 4.66
C ILE A 467 -15.62 5.78 4.51
N GLU A 468 -15.39 6.38 3.34
CA GLU A 468 -14.25 7.27 3.09
C GLU A 468 -14.29 8.51 3.99
N GLU A 469 -15.46 9.14 4.16
CA GLU A 469 -15.63 10.26 5.09
C GLU A 469 -15.38 9.86 6.55
N VAL A 470 -15.88 8.70 6.99
CA VAL A 470 -15.59 8.18 8.34
C VAL A 470 -14.09 7.90 8.50
N ALA A 471 -13.42 7.39 7.47
CA ALA A 471 -11.97 7.20 7.50
C ALA A 471 -11.21 8.53 7.60
N HIS A 472 -11.66 9.58 6.91
CA HIS A 472 -11.11 10.92 7.07
C HIS A 472 -11.29 11.44 8.49
N LEU A 473 -12.47 11.30 9.09
CA LEU A 473 -12.72 11.69 10.47
C LEU A 473 -11.83 10.96 11.47
N TYR A 474 -11.56 9.67 11.24
CA TYR A 474 -10.61 8.90 12.04
C TYR A 474 -9.19 9.50 11.96
N LEU A 475 -8.73 9.83 10.75
CA LEU A 475 -7.42 10.45 10.55
C LEU A 475 -7.36 11.85 11.18
N ASP A 476 -8.40 12.66 11.01
CA ASP A 476 -8.51 13.98 11.64
C ASP A 476 -8.41 13.87 13.18
N ALA A 477 -9.10 12.88 13.76
CA ALA A 477 -9.04 12.61 15.19
C ALA A 477 -7.61 12.23 15.65
N CYS A 478 -6.86 11.43 14.87
CA CYS A 478 -5.47 11.09 15.19
C CYS A 478 -4.53 12.31 15.26
N TYR A 479 -4.84 13.39 14.52
CA TYR A 479 -4.08 14.64 14.54
C TYR A 479 -4.71 15.73 15.41
N SER A 480 -5.83 15.44 16.06
CA SER A 480 -6.51 16.43 16.88
C SER A 480 -5.83 16.60 18.24
N MET A 481 -6.00 17.78 18.85
CA MET A 481 -5.51 18.08 20.19
C MET A 481 -6.68 18.63 21.00
N PRO A 482 -7.62 17.77 21.45
CA PRO A 482 -8.76 18.23 22.24
C PRO A 482 -8.27 18.96 23.50
N THR A 483 -8.91 20.07 23.84
CA THR A 483 -8.74 20.68 25.17
C THR A 483 -9.37 19.76 26.21
N LYS A 484 -8.68 19.54 27.34
CA LYS A 484 -9.33 18.89 28.48
C LYS A 484 -10.55 19.73 28.85
N ALA A 485 -11.72 19.08 28.89
CA ALA A 485 -12.98 19.69 29.28
C ALA A 485 -12.98 20.05 30.76
#